data_AF-A0A968PDY6-F1
#
_entry.id   AF-A0A968PDY6-F1
#
_cell.length_a   1.000
_cell.length_b   1.000
_cell.length_c   1.000
_cell.angle_alpha   90.00
_cell.angle_beta   90.00
_cell.angle_gamma   90.00
#
_symmetry.space_group_name_H-M   'P 1'
#
loop_
_entity.id
_entity.type
_entity.pdbx_description
1 polymer ?
#
loop_
_entity_poly.entity_id
_entity_poly.type
_entity_poly.pdbx_seq_one_letter_code
_entity_poly.pdbx_strand_id
1 'polypeptide(L)' 'MIHTALSSQRQGTQSPKSFNNHIGVPLTMLAAGLQRESFVVVEVGSNHPGEIADLMKLVRPDIWC' A
#
# COMPACT_ATOMS: atom_id res chain seq x y z
N MET A 1 -2.85 -9.32 8.61
CA MET A 1 -2.03 -10.56 8.58
C MET A 1 -0.61 -10.29 8.10
N ILE A 2 -0.39 -9.77 6.89
CA ILE A 2 0.97 -9.47 6.37
C ILE A 2 1.70 -8.42 7.24
N HIS A 3 1.05 -7.30 7.55
CA HIS A 3 1.62 -6.27 8.41
C HIS A 3 2.04 -6.80 9.78
N THR A 4 1.16 -7.54 10.45
CA THR A 4 1.42 -8.16 11.76
C THR A 4 2.60 -9.13 11.75
N ALA A 5 2.79 -9.87 10.65
CA ALA A 5 3.93 -10.76 10.49
C ALA A 5 5.24 -9.97 10.35
N LEU A 6 5.26 -8.93 9.49
CA LEU A 6 6.45 -8.13 9.21
C LEU A 6 6.81 -7.14 10.34
N SER A 7 5.81 -6.64 11.08
CA SER A 7 6.02 -5.71 12.19
C SER A 7 6.80 -6.31 13.36
N SER A 8 6.95 -7.64 13.39
CA SER A 8 7.80 -8.34 14.37
C SER A 8 9.30 -8.15 14.12
N GLN A 9 9.69 -7.80 12.90
CA GLN A 9 11.11 -7.72 12.47
C GLN A 9 11.48 -6.38 11.82
N ARG A 10 10.51 -5.63 11.30
CA ARG A 10 10.74 -4.38 10.58
C ARG A 10 9.74 -3.32 11.00
N GLN A 11 10.11 -2.06 10.78
CA GLN A 11 9.23 -0.91 10.99
C GLN A 11 8.51 -0.59 9.68
N GLY A 12 7.19 -0.62 9.72
CA GLY A 12 6.35 -0.37 8.55
C GLY A 12 4.89 -0.21 8.92
N THR A 13 4.14 0.49 8.07
CA THR A 13 2.70 0.70 8.22
C THR A 13 1.91 -0.13 7.22
N GLN A 14 0.62 -0.25 7.48
CA GLN A 14 -0.35 -0.70 6.50
C GLN A 14 -1.33 0.43 6.19
N SER A 15 -1.86 0.46 4.97
CA SER A 15 -2.98 1.33 4.63
C SER A 15 -4.14 1.13 5.63
N PRO A 16 -4.71 2.19 6.20
CA PRO A 16 -5.95 2.09 6.96
C PRO A 16 -7.04 1.42 6.11
N LYS A 17 -7.92 0.63 6.72
CA LYS A 17 -9.01 -0.06 6.00
C LYS A 17 -9.76 0.94 5.11
N SER A 18 -10.02 0.55 3.86
CA SER A 18 -10.73 1.33 2.82
C SER A 18 -9.95 2.46 2.13
N PHE A 19 -8.62 2.59 2.33
CA PHE A 19 -7.76 3.48 1.54
C PHE A 19 -7.23 2.81 0.27
N ASN A 20 -8.08 2.08 -0.43
CA ASN A 20 -7.73 1.22 -1.56
C ASN A 20 -8.02 1.84 -2.94
N ASN A 21 -8.37 3.14 -2.96
CA ASN A 21 -8.74 3.91 -4.15
C ASN A 21 -7.58 4.82 -4.62
N HIS A 22 -7.76 5.46 -5.78
CA HIS A 22 -6.84 6.42 -6.43
C HIS A 22 -6.29 7.55 -5.58
N ILE A 23 -6.94 7.87 -4.46
CA ILE A 23 -6.51 8.89 -3.51
C ILE A 23 -5.80 8.25 -2.32
N GLY A 24 -6.37 7.18 -1.78
CA GLY A 24 -5.90 6.59 -0.53
C GLY A 24 -4.56 5.87 -0.66
N VAL A 25 -4.35 5.22 -1.81
CA VAL A 25 -3.10 4.54 -2.16
C VAL A 25 -1.93 5.53 -2.23
N PRO A 26 -1.98 6.62 -3.03
CA PRO A 26 -0.90 7.61 -3.04
C PRO A 26 -0.65 8.25 -1.68
N LEU A 27 -1.70 8.55 -0.90
CA LEU A 27 -1.53 9.16 0.41
C LEU A 27 -0.77 8.23 1.38
N THR A 28 -1.08 6.94 1.36
CA THR A 28 -0.37 5.93 2.16
C THR A 28 1.09 5.83 1.73
N MET A 29 1.36 5.81 0.42
CA MET A 29 2.73 5.77 -0.11
C MET A 29 3.55 7.02 0.29
N LEU A 30 2.94 8.21 0.20
CA LEU A 30 3.57 9.47 0.61
C LEU A 30 3.88 9.49 2.10
N ALA A 31 2.94 9.04 2.94
CA ALA A 31 3.14 8.96 4.38
C ALA A 31 4.29 8.00 4.74
N ALA A 32 4.30 6.80 4.16
CA ALA A 32 5.36 5.81 4.38
C ALA A 32 6.74 6.33 3.96
N GLY A 33 6.82 7.04 2.82
CA GLY A 33 8.04 7.69 2.35
C GLY A 33 8.56 8.78 3.30
N LEU A 34 7.66 9.64 3.79
CA LEU A 34 8.01 10.69 4.77
C LEU A 34 8.49 10.10 6.11
N GLN A 35 7.93 8.97 6.52
CA GLN A 35 8.30 8.27 7.76
C GLN A 35 9.51 7.33 7.59
N ARG A 36 10.08 7.23 6.38
CA ARG A 36 11.21 6.34 6.03
C ARG A 36 10.99 4.90 6.44
N GLU A 37 9.77 4.40 6.21
CA GLU A 37 9.42 3.05 6.59
C GLU A 37 10.13 2.00 5.74
N SER A 38 10.47 0.87 6.36
CA SER A 38 11.20 -0.21 5.69
C SER A 38 10.30 -1.07 4.80
N PHE A 39 8.99 -1.01 5.01
CA PHE A 39 7.99 -1.64 4.16
C PHE A 39 6.65 -0.92 4.36
N VAL A 40 5.79 -1.01 3.36
CA VAL A 40 4.40 -0.55 3.43
C VAL A 40 3.50 -1.60 2.82
N VAL A 41 2.41 -1.93 3.52
CA VAL A 41 1.40 -2.87 3.00
C VAL A 41 0.21 -2.05 2.52
N VAL A 42 -0.08 -2.10 1.23
CA VAL A 42 -1.19 -1.35 0.64
C VAL A 42 -2.22 -2.33 0.09
N GLU A 43 -3.47 -2.15 0.47
CA GLU A 43 -4.59 -2.85 -0.17
C GLU A 43 -5.02 -2.05 -1.40
N VAL A 44 -5.02 -2.67 -2.57
CA VAL A 44 -5.48 -2.04 -3.82
C VAL A 44 -6.79 -2.67 -4.23
N GLY A 45 -7.83 -1.85 -4.30
CA GLY A 45 -9.18 -2.22 -4.70
C GLY A 45 -9.55 -1.49 -5.98
N SER A 46 -10.60 -1.96 -6.65
CA SER A 46 -11.07 -1.34 -7.88
C SER A 46 -12.58 -1.48 -7.96
N ASN A 47 -13.24 -0.39 -8.30
CA ASN A 47 -14.67 -0.36 -8.60
C ASN A 47 -14.93 -0.50 -10.10
N HIS A 48 -13.96 -0.12 -10.94
CA HIS A 48 -14.05 -0.18 -12.40
C HIS A 48 -12.87 -0.91 -13.05
N PRO A 49 -13.10 -1.71 -14.11
CA PRO A 49 -12.02 -2.37 -14.84
C PRO A 49 -10.92 -1.38 -15.28
N GLY A 50 -9.66 -1.72 -15.03
CA GLY A 50 -8.50 -0.92 -15.38
C GLY A 50 -7.92 -0.07 -14.25
N GLU A 51 -8.67 0.20 -13.19
CA GLU A 51 -8.22 1.03 -12.06
C GLU A 51 -7.01 0.43 -11.32
N ILE A 52 -7.01 -0.90 -11.11
CA ILE A 52 -5.86 -1.61 -10.53
C ILE A 52 -4.60 -1.40 -11.37
N ALA A 53 -4.70 -1.43 -12.70
CA ALA A 53 -3.53 -1.32 -13.56
C ALA A 53 -2.83 0.04 -13.41
N ASP A 54 -3.60 1.11 -13.27
CA ASP A 54 -3.05 2.46 -13.06
C ASP A 54 -2.52 2.65 -11.64
N LEU A 55 -3.23 2.14 -10.63
CA LEU A 55 -2.77 2.14 -9.24
C LEU A 55 -1.45 1.39 -9.09
N MET A 56 -1.23 0.33 -9.88
CA MET A 56 -0.04 -0.51 -9.75
C MET A 56 1.18 0.07 -10.46
N LYS A 57 0.97 0.89 -11.49
CA LYS A 57 2.04 1.75 -12.03
C LYS A 57 2.53 2.76 -11.00
N LEU A 58 1.63 3.22 -10.11
CA LEU A 58 1.96 4.13 -9.02
C LEU A 58 2.66 3.40 -7.86
N VAL A 59 2.08 2.30 -7.38
CA VAL A 59 2.57 1.57 -6.19
C VAL A 59 3.89 0.85 -6.45
N ARG A 60 4.07 0.30 -7.66
CA ARG A 60 5.24 -0.49 -8.06
C ARG A 60 5.66 -1.51 -6.97
N PRO A 61 4.76 -2.44 -6.59
CA PRO A 61 4.99 -3.32 -5.46
C PRO A 61 6.16 -4.28 -5.72
N ASP A 62 6.98 -4.54 -4.69
CA ASP A 62 8.00 -5.60 -4.73
C ASP A 62 7.36 -7.00 -4.77
N ILE A 63 6.19 -7.15 -4.15
CA ILE A 63 5.45 -8.41 -4.05
C ILE A 63 3.95 -8.12 -4.26
N TRP A 64 3.31 -8.90 -5.14
CA TRP A 64 1.87 -8.87 -5.39
C TRP A 64 1.33 -10.31 -5.29
N CYS A 65 0.21 -10.52 -4.59
CA CYS A 65 -0.58 -11.75 -4.62
C CYS A 65 -2.02 -11.52 -5.08
#